data_AF-A0A5R2MW98-F1
#
_entry.id   AF-A0A5R2MW98-F1
#
_cell.length_a   1.000
_cell.length_b   1.000
_cell.length_c   1.000
_cell.angle_alpha   90.00
_cell.angle_beta   90.00
_cell.angle_gamma   90.00
#
_symmetry.space_group_name_H-M   'P 1'
#
loop_
_entity.id
_entity.type
_entity.pdbx_description
1 polymer ?
#
loop_
_entity_poly.entity_id
_entity_poly.type
_entity_poly.pdbx_seq_one_letter_code
_entity_poly.pdbx_strand_id
1 'polypeptide(L)'
;KTGGKCAIACDANDSPNARPVVEAVRDAGGYISTIWNKTDDLHPWDIGDNYVSHMTWSDEKPAEKTARILFDAMGGKGGVVHLGGIAANNPAIERLNGLKNALKDFPDIE
;
A
#
# COMPACT_ATOMS: atom_id res chain seq x y z
N LYS A 1 -28.89 14.27 -6.95
CA LYS A 1 -28.52 12.84 -6.84
C LYS A 1 -28.15 12.34 -8.24
N THR A 2 -27.04 11.62 -8.41
CA THR A 2 -26.50 11.22 -9.72
C THR A 2 -27.19 9.98 -10.34
N GLY A 3 -28.06 9.29 -9.59
CA GLY A 3 -28.79 8.11 -10.10
C GLY A 3 -27.88 6.93 -10.43
N GLY A 4 -26.88 6.64 -9.58
CA GLY A 4 -25.87 5.59 -9.82
C GLY A 4 -24.70 6.01 -10.71
N LYS A 5 -24.72 7.23 -11.28
CA LYS A 5 -23.66 7.75 -12.15
C LYS A 5 -22.50 8.35 -11.35
N CYS A 6 -21.80 7.55 -10.57
CA CYS A 6 -20.60 7.98 -9.86
C CYS A 6 -19.48 6.97 -10.07
N ALA A 7 -18.30 7.47 -10.45
CA ALA A 7 -17.06 6.72 -10.46
C ALA A 7 -16.18 7.29 -9.35
N ILE A 8 -15.62 6.42 -8.51
CA ILE A 8 -14.81 6.78 -7.35
C ILE A 8 -13.40 6.22 -7.54
N ALA A 9 -12.40 7.07 -7.37
CA ALA A 9 -11.03 6.64 -7.08
C ALA A 9 -10.85 6.71 -5.56
N CYS A 10 -10.63 5.56 -4.92
CA CYS A 10 -10.57 5.46 -3.46
C CYS A 10 -9.21 4.96 -3.00
N ASP A 11 -8.47 5.81 -2.29
CA ASP A 11 -7.40 5.36 -1.41
C ASP A 11 -8.04 5.01 -0.07
N ALA A 12 -8.25 3.72 0.18
CA ALA A 12 -8.83 3.28 1.45
C ALA A 12 -7.82 3.59 2.57
N ASN A 13 -8.25 4.27 3.64
CA ASN A 13 -7.34 4.70 4.70
C ASN A 13 -6.53 3.54 5.30
N ASP A 14 -7.19 2.39 5.47
CA ASP A 14 -6.59 1.14 5.92
C ASP A 14 -7.10 -0.03 5.06
N SER A 15 -6.30 -1.08 4.89
CA SER A 15 -6.61 -2.21 4.00
C SER A 15 -7.94 -2.91 4.29
N PRO A 16 -8.37 -3.12 5.55
CA PRO A 16 -9.69 -3.66 5.86
C PRO A 16 -10.85 -2.74 5.48
N ASN A 17 -10.62 -1.43 5.30
CA ASN A 17 -11.69 -0.50 4.91
C ASN A 17 -12.07 -0.62 3.43
N ALA A 18 -11.21 -1.21 2.59
CA ALA A 18 -11.47 -1.30 1.15
C ALA A 18 -12.74 -2.11 0.85
N ARG A 19 -12.96 -3.24 1.54
CA ARG A 19 -14.12 -4.12 1.30
C ARG A 19 -15.47 -3.43 1.53
N PRO A 20 -15.76 -2.86 2.72
CA PRO A 20 -17.04 -2.21 2.96
C PRO A 20 -17.28 -0.99 2.06
N VAL A 21 -16.21 -0.27 1.66
CA VAL A 21 -16.34 0.85 0.71
C VAL A 21 -16.73 0.34 -0.68
N VAL A 22 -16.05 -0.69 -1.18
CA VAL A 22 -16.33 -1.28 -2.49
C VAL A 22 -17.74 -1.86 -2.56
N GLU A 23 -18.17 -2.58 -1.52
CA GLU A 23 -19.52 -3.15 -1.42
C GLU A 23 -20.58 -2.04 -1.38
N ALA A 24 -20.36 -0.97 -0.62
CA ALA A 24 -21.28 0.16 -0.58
C ALA A 24 -21.42 0.88 -1.95
N VAL A 25 -20.32 1.03 -2.69
CA VAL A 25 -20.36 1.62 -4.04
C VAL A 25 -21.11 0.74 -5.03
N ARG A 26 -20.86 -0.58 -4.99
CA ARG A 26 -21.60 -1.57 -5.79
C ARG A 26 -23.10 -1.49 -5.50
N ASP A 27 -23.49 -1.51 -4.22
CA ASP A 27 -24.91 -1.51 -3.81
C ASP A 27 -25.62 -0.21 -4.20
N ALA A 28 -24.87 0.90 -4.33
CA ALA A 28 -25.37 2.17 -4.86
C ALA A 28 -25.42 2.24 -6.39
N GLY A 29 -24.98 1.19 -7.10
CA GLY A 29 -24.89 1.12 -8.56
C GLY A 29 -23.75 1.96 -9.16
N GLY A 30 -22.76 2.34 -8.35
CA GLY A 30 -21.60 3.11 -8.78
C GLY A 30 -20.43 2.23 -9.23
N TYR A 31 -19.35 2.89 -9.64
CA TYR A 31 -18.10 2.25 -10.05
C TYR A 31 -16.95 2.74 -9.16
N ILE A 32 -16.01 1.86 -8.82
CA ILE A 32 -14.88 2.19 -7.97
C ILE A 32 -13.59 1.57 -8.50
N SER A 33 -12.53 2.36 -8.46
CA SER A 33 -11.15 1.87 -8.48
C SER A 33 -10.52 2.17 -7.13
N THR A 34 -9.80 1.20 -6.56
CA THR A 34 -9.06 1.40 -5.32
C THR A 34 -7.59 1.67 -5.62
N ILE A 35 -6.92 2.36 -4.69
CA ILE A 35 -5.51 2.69 -4.75
C ILE A 35 -4.88 2.23 -3.43
N TRP A 36 -3.68 1.65 -3.51
CA TRP A 36 -2.83 1.26 -2.39
C TRP A 36 -3.32 0.13 -1.49
N ASN A 37 -4.45 0.34 -0.82
CA ASN A 37 -4.84 -0.46 0.33
C ASN A 37 -6.04 -1.34 -0.02
N LYS A 38 -5.87 -2.64 0.19
CA LYS A 38 -6.91 -3.66 0.22
C LYS A 38 -6.38 -4.89 0.93
N THR A 39 -7.26 -5.71 1.48
CA THR A 39 -6.88 -7.06 1.92
C THR A 39 -6.55 -7.94 0.72
N ASP A 40 -5.73 -8.97 0.92
CA ASP A 40 -5.26 -9.85 -0.17
C ASP A 40 -6.42 -10.53 -0.89
N ASP A 41 -7.43 -10.97 -0.13
CA ASP A 41 -8.63 -11.69 -0.56
C ASP A 41 -9.71 -10.81 -1.22
N LEU A 42 -9.51 -9.48 -1.30
CA LEU A 42 -10.43 -8.59 -1.98
C LEU A 42 -9.94 -8.37 -3.41
N HIS A 43 -10.59 -8.96 -4.40
CA HIS A 43 -10.23 -8.73 -5.80
C HIS A 43 -11.34 -8.06 -6.61
N PRO A 44 -11.00 -7.21 -7.61
CA PRO A 44 -11.97 -6.60 -8.51
C PRO A 44 -12.92 -7.62 -9.16
N TRP A 45 -12.39 -8.76 -9.59
CA TRP A 45 -13.17 -9.81 -10.25
C TRP A 45 -14.16 -10.55 -9.33
N ASP A 46 -14.03 -10.44 -8.01
CA ASP A 46 -14.99 -11.04 -7.06
C ASP A 46 -16.24 -10.17 -6.83
N ILE A 47 -16.16 -8.87 -7.16
CA ILE A 47 -17.23 -7.89 -6.95
C ILE A 47 -17.99 -7.60 -8.25
N GLY A 48 -17.38 -7.88 -9.42
CA GLY A 48 -17.95 -7.64 -10.74
C GLY A 48 -17.62 -6.25 -11.29
N ASP A 49 -18.31 -5.84 -12.35
CA ASP A 49 -17.99 -4.62 -13.12
C ASP A 49 -17.95 -3.33 -12.29
N ASN A 50 -18.62 -3.30 -11.14
CA ASN A 50 -18.61 -2.15 -10.23
C ASN A 50 -17.24 -1.89 -9.60
N TYR A 51 -16.41 -2.92 -9.39
CA TYR A 51 -15.04 -2.75 -8.94
C TYR A 51 -14.11 -2.85 -10.16
N VAL A 52 -13.81 -1.69 -10.73
CA VAL A 52 -13.15 -1.57 -12.03
C VAL A 52 -11.69 -2.04 -11.97
N SER A 53 -10.95 -1.61 -10.95
CA SER A 53 -9.53 -1.96 -10.82
C SER A 53 -9.01 -1.69 -9.41
N HIS A 54 -7.92 -2.37 -9.06
CA HIS A 54 -7.05 -1.96 -7.97
C HIS A 54 -5.70 -1.53 -8.56
N MET A 55 -5.22 -0.34 -8.18
CA MET A 55 -3.95 0.21 -8.64
C MET A 55 -2.98 0.31 -7.46
N THR A 56 -1.83 -0.33 -7.61
CA THR A 56 -0.74 -0.29 -6.64
C THR A 56 0.58 -0.57 -7.35
N TRP A 57 1.68 -0.42 -6.63
CA TRP A 57 3.00 -0.91 -7.05
C TRP A 57 3.70 -1.52 -5.85
N SER A 58 4.69 -2.37 -6.11
CA SER A 58 5.52 -2.86 -5.01
C SER A 58 6.46 -1.76 -4.51
N ASP A 59 6.37 -1.44 -3.23
CA ASP A 59 7.24 -0.51 -2.53
C ASP A 59 8.50 -1.18 -1.97
N GLU A 60 8.58 -2.52 -1.95
CA GLU A 60 9.71 -3.24 -1.34
C GLU A 60 11.07 -2.88 -1.96
N LYS A 61 11.23 -3.07 -3.27
CA LYS A 61 12.51 -2.78 -3.95
C LYS A 61 12.86 -1.29 -3.96
N PRO A 62 11.92 -0.36 -4.24
CA PRO A 62 12.19 1.07 -4.09
C PRO A 62 12.64 1.43 -2.67
N ALA A 63 11.97 0.94 -1.63
CA ALA A 63 12.33 1.22 -0.25
C ALA A 63 13.68 0.62 0.14
N GLU A 64 13.98 -0.60 -0.30
CA GLU A 64 15.29 -1.23 -0.12
C GLU A 64 16.40 -0.37 -0.76
N LYS A 65 16.21 0.09 -2.00
CA LYS A 65 17.17 0.97 -2.68
C LYS A 65 17.35 2.29 -1.93
N THR A 66 16.27 2.89 -1.45
CA THR A 66 16.33 4.12 -0.65
C THR A 66 17.09 3.91 0.66
N ALA A 67 16.86 2.78 1.35
CA ALA A 67 17.60 2.44 2.57
C ALA A 67 19.10 2.27 2.31
N ARG A 68 19.48 1.57 1.23
CA ARG A 68 20.91 1.43 0.84
C ARG A 68 21.57 2.78 0.58
N ILE A 69 20.89 3.69 -0.13
CA ILE A 69 21.41 5.05 -0.37
C ILE A 69 21.67 5.78 0.96
N LEU A 70 20.78 5.64 1.94
CA LEU A 70 20.96 6.22 3.27
C LEU A 70 22.17 5.59 3.99
N PHE A 71 22.25 4.26 4.02
CA PHE A 71 23.32 3.54 4.72
C PHE A 71 24.69 3.85 4.12
N ASP A 72 24.79 3.91 2.79
CA ASP A 72 26.01 4.31 2.08
C ASP A 72 26.42 5.74 2.46
N ALA A 73 25.47 6.67 2.54
CA ALA A 73 25.73 8.05 2.96
C ALA A 73 26.18 8.15 4.44
N MET A 74 25.80 7.20 5.28
CA MET A 74 26.26 7.07 6.67
C MET A 74 27.64 6.38 6.77
N GLY A 75 28.21 5.93 5.66
CA GLY A 75 29.46 5.16 5.65
C GLY A 75 29.28 3.72 6.13
N GLY A 76 28.07 3.17 6.00
CA GLY A 76 27.73 1.79 6.29
C GLY A 76 27.62 1.41 7.77
N LYS A 77 27.56 2.40 8.68
CA LYS A 77 27.48 2.16 10.13
C LYS A 77 26.68 3.24 10.88
N GLY A 78 26.16 2.88 12.06
CA GLY A 78 25.47 3.77 12.98
C GLY A 78 23.97 3.50 13.12
N GLY A 79 23.33 4.19 14.06
CA GLY A 79 21.92 3.96 14.38
C GLY A 79 20.95 4.63 13.40
N VAL A 80 19.89 3.91 13.04
CA VAL A 80 18.81 4.34 12.15
C VAL A 80 17.45 4.15 12.85
N VAL A 81 16.64 5.22 12.86
CA VAL A 81 15.27 5.15 13.37
C VAL A 81 14.29 5.15 12.20
N HIS A 82 13.43 4.13 12.13
CA HIS A 82 12.35 4.05 11.16
C HIS A 82 11.05 4.63 11.73
N LEU A 83 10.51 5.65 11.06
CA LEU A 83 9.17 6.18 11.32
C LEU A 83 8.19 5.57 10.32
N GLY A 84 7.41 4.59 10.78
CA GLY A 84 6.45 3.85 9.96
C GLY A 84 5.18 4.64 9.61
N GLY A 85 4.47 4.16 8.58
CA GLY A 85 3.12 4.61 8.25
C GLY A 85 2.04 3.92 9.08
N ILE A 86 0.80 3.94 8.58
CA ILE A 86 -0.33 3.21 9.19
C ILE A 86 -0.04 1.71 9.10
N ALA A 87 -0.14 1.00 10.22
CA ALA A 87 0.40 -0.35 10.39
C ALA A 87 -0.20 -1.41 9.44
N ALA A 88 -1.46 -1.26 9.06
CA ALA A 88 -2.16 -2.20 8.19
C ALA A 88 -2.22 -1.75 6.73
N ASN A 89 -1.56 -0.64 6.36
CA ASN A 89 -1.42 -0.23 4.97
C ASN A 89 -0.37 -1.10 4.28
N ASN A 90 -0.76 -1.73 3.17
CA ASN A 90 0.14 -2.51 2.31
C ASN A 90 1.46 -1.78 1.99
N PRO A 91 1.47 -0.50 1.55
CA PRO A 91 2.71 0.22 1.29
C PRO A 91 3.59 0.41 2.54
N ALA A 92 2.99 0.62 3.73
CA ALA A 92 3.78 0.78 4.95
C ALA A 92 4.50 -0.53 5.33
N ILE A 93 3.82 -1.66 5.15
CA ILE A 93 4.40 -3.00 5.37
C ILE A 93 5.55 -3.25 4.38
N GLU A 94 5.31 -3.02 3.09
CA GLU A 94 6.33 -3.24 2.06
C GLU A 94 7.56 -2.33 2.23
N ARG A 95 7.37 -1.07 2.63
CA ARG A 95 8.49 -0.15 2.90
C ARG A 95 9.35 -0.62 4.08
N LEU A 96 8.72 -1.13 5.14
CA LEU A 96 9.43 -1.72 6.26
C LEU A 96 10.19 -2.99 5.84
N ASN A 97 9.60 -3.83 5.00
CA ASN A 97 10.28 -5.00 4.43
C ASN A 97 11.50 -4.60 3.61
N GLY A 98 11.38 -3.56 2.77
CA GLY A 98 12.50 -3.01 2.02
C GLY A 98 13.65 -2.54 2.92
N LEU A 99 13.35 -1.80 3.99
CA LEU A 99 14.34 -1.42 4.99
C LEU A 99 15.02 -2.65 5.62
N LYS A 100 14.23 -3.62 6.08
CA LYS A 100 14.74 -4.87 6.68
C LYS A 100 15.60 -5.69 5.72
N ASN A 101 15.31 -5.66 4.43
CA ASN A 101 16.12 -6.33 3.42
C ASN A 101 17.47 -5.63 3.25
N ALA A 102 17.50 -4.29 3.21
CA ALA A 102 18.75 -3.55 3.13
C ALA A 102 19.64 -3.78 4.36
N LEU A 103 19.06 -3.83 5.57
CA LEU A 103 19.80 -4.05 6.83
C LEU A 103 20.62 -5.35 6.83
N LYS A 104 20.17 -6.39 6.11
CA LYS A 104 20.90 -7.68 6.02
C LYS A 104 22.31 -7.54 5.43
N ASP A 105 22.53 -6.52 4.61
CA ASP A 105 23.79 -6.28 3.92
C ASP A 105 24.68 -5.24 4.64
N PHE A 106 24.19 -4.62 5.71
CA PHE A 106 24.87 -3.57 6.46
C PHE A 106 24.90 -3.93 7.96
N PRO A 107 25.79 -4.85 8.39
CA PRO A 107 25.77 -5.40 9.75
C PRO A 107 26.11 -4.39 10.85
N ASP A 108 26.73 -3.26 10.50
CA ASP A 108 27.09 -2.19 11.45
C ASP A 108 26.03 -1.06 11.50
N ILE A 109 24.91 -1.21 10.78
CA ILE A 109 23.71 -0.36 10.91
C ILE A 109 22.75 -1.04 11.91
N GLU A 110 22.26 -0.27 12.88
CA GLU A 110 21.33 -0.73 13.93
C GLU A 110 20.00 0.04 13.96
#